data_AF-A0A3G4R799-F1
#
_entry.id   AF-A0A3G4R799-F1
#
_cell.length_a   1.000
_cell.length_b   1.000
_cell.length_c   1.000
_cell.angle_alpha   90.00
_cell.angle_beta   90.00
_cell.angle_gamma   90.00
#
_symmetry.space_group_name_H-M   'P 1'
#
loop_
_entity.id
_entity.type
_entity.pdbx_description
1 polymer ?
#
loop_
_entity_poly.entity_id
_entity_poly.type
_entity_poly.pdbx_seq_one_letter_code
_entity_poly.pdbx_strand_id
1 'polypeptide(L)'
;MYEYFSYESRIISDNALTTLEISYIKAFSFNNLYNFKYEASSMLNYKHTDEVKIKMIERLKNKNNHPMYGKNHSTVALGLISKPGILNPMYGKNYSKEIK
;
A
#
# COMPACT_ATOMS: atom_id res chain seq x y z
N MET A 1 31.75 -18.31 3.44
CA MET A 1 32.25 -18.04 4.82
C MET A 1 31.30 -17.01 5.41
N TYR A 2 30.48 -17.39 6.39
CA TYR A 2 29.58 -16.44 7.06
C TYR A 2 30.28 -15.92 8.30
N GLU A 3 30.62 -14.64 8.30
CA GLU A 3 31.17 -13.96 9.48
C GLU A 3 30.01 -13.70 10.45
N TYR A 4 30.05 -14.33 11.61
CA TYR A 4 29.14 -14.05 12.70
C TYR A 4 29.73 -12.89 13.52
N PHE A 5 29.03 -11.75 13.51
CA PHE A 5 29.35 -10.63 14.39
C PHE A 5 28.69 -10.86 15.76
N SER A 6 29.50 -11.16 16.79
CA SER A 6 29.04 -11.15 18.18
C SER A 6 29.30 -9.77 18.77
N TYR A 7 28.26 -9.06 19.19
CA TYR A 7 28.39 -7.77 19.86
C TYR A 7 28.31 -7.95 21.38
N GLU A 8 29.32 -7.44 22.12
CA GLU A 8 29.39 -7.52 23.59
C GLU A 8 28.51 -6.49 24.31
N SER A 9 27.98 -5.49 23.60
CA SER A 9 27.18 -4.44 24.22
C SER A 9 25.70 -4.83 24.31
N ARG A 10 25.13 -4.75 25.52
CA ARG A 10 23.66 -4.75 25.68
C ARG A 10 23.13 -3.58 24.89
N ILE A 11 22.24 -3.85 23.95
CA ILE A 11 21.58 -2.82 23.17
C ILE A 11 20.74 -1.97 24.13
N ILE A 12 21.07 -0.67 24.23
CA ILE A 12 20.58 0.22 25.29
C ILE A 12 19.30 0.97 24.85
N SER A 13 19.01 1.04 23.54
CA SER A 13 17.85 1.75 23.01
C SER A 13 17.36 1.19 21.67
N ASP A 14 16.07 1.34 21.40
CA ASP A 14 15.42 0.90 20.15
C ASP A 14 16.04 1.57 18.90
N ASN A 15 16.54 2.79 19.07
CA ASN A 15 17.19 3.53 17.99
C ASN A 15 18.55 2.93 17.61
N ALA A 16 19.27 2.38 18.59
CA ALA A 16 20.53 1.68 18.34
C ALA A 16 20.31 0.36 17.58
N LEU A 17 19.23 -0.38 17.86
CA LEU A 17 18.83 -1.56 17.08
C LEU A 17 18.59 -1.20 15.62
N THR A 18 17.75 -0.19 15.40
CA THR A 18 17.37 0.23 14.05
C THR A 18 18.60 0.66 13.25
N THR A 19 19.56 1.32 13.88
CA THR A 19 20.82 1.75 13.23
C THR A 19 21.70 0.56 12.84
N LEU A 20 21.77 -0.46 13.70
CA LEU A 20 22.51 -1.70 13.45
C LEU A 20 21.86 -2.53 12.32
N GLU A 21 20.53 -2.66 12.34
CA GLU A 21 19.79 -3.37 11.28
C GLU A 21 20.00 -2.70 9.91
N ILE A 22 19.94 -1.36 9.87
CA ILE A 22 20.21 -0.59 8.65
C ILE A 22 21.65 -0.81 8.16
N SER A 23 22.65 -0.82 9.04
CA SER A 23 24.05 -1.01 8.63
C SER A 23 24.27 -2.41 8.04
N TYR A 24 23.66 -3.43 8.64
CA TYR A 24 23.71 -4.80 8.13
C TYR A 24 23.03 -4.93 6.76
N ILE A 25 21.82 -4.37 6.60
CA ILE A 25 21.09 -4.34 5.34
C ILE A 25 21.97 -3.69 4.25
N LYS A 26 22.55 -2.51 4.52
CA LYS A 26 23.38 -1.78 3.55
C LYS A 26 24.63 -2.54 3.09
N ALA A 27 25.11 -3.54 3.84
CA ALA A 27 26.28 -4.33 3.47
C ALA A 27 26.00 -5.35 2.34
N PHE A 28 24.74 -5.66 2.01
CA PHE A 28 24.40 -6.61 0.95
C PHE A 28 24.48 -6.00 -0.45
N SER A 29 24.73 -6.85 -1.46
CA SER A 29 24.65 -6.45 -2.87
C SER A 29 23.19 -6.50 -3.35
N PHE A 30 22.60 -5.32 -3.63
CA PHE A 30 21.18 -5.17 -3.95
C PHE A 30 20.83 -5.32 -5.43
N ASN A 31 21.82 -5.57 -6.29
CA ASN A 31 21.62 -5.68 -7.73
C ASN A 31 20.61 -6.79 -8.11
N ASN A 32 20.38 -7.75 -7.19
CA ASN A 32 19.47 -8.86 -7.39
C ASN A 32 18.19 -8.79 -6.51
N LEU A 33 17.98 -7.72 -5.74
CA LEU A 33 16.85 -7.61 -4.80
C LEU A 33 15.76 -6.67 -5.33
N TYR A 34 14.59 -7.22 -5.62
CA TYR A 34 13.44 -6.45 -6.10
C TYR A 34 12.64 -5.84 -4.94
N ASN A 35 12.29 -4.55 -5.03
CA ASN A 35 11.45 -3.82 -4.07
C ASN A 35 11.94 -3.85 -2.61
N PHE A 36 13.26 -3.83 -2.39
CA PHE A 36 13.84 -3.75 -1.06
C PHE A 36 14.20 -2.30 -0.68
N LYS A 37 14.00 -1.92 0.58
CA LYS A 37 14.32 -0.59 1.11
C LYS A 37 15.60 -0.63 1.94
N TYR A 38 16.55 0.24 1.63
CA TYR A 38 17.87 0.33 2.30
C TYR A 38 17.82 0.87 3.73
N GLU A 39 16.72 1.53 4.08
CA GLU A 39 16.58 2.24 5.34
C GLU A 39 15.28 1.83 6.02
N ALA A 40 15.39 1.43 7.29
CA ALA A 40 14.27 1.15 8.16
C ALA A 40 13.62 2.46 8.63
N SER A 41 13.09 3.26 7.68
CA SER A 41 12.24 4.40 8.00
C SER A 41 10.78 3.98 8.00
N SER A 42 10.08 4.34 9.08
CA SER A 42 8.65 4.13 9.22
C SER A 42 7.87 4.89 8.14
N MET A 43 6.81 4.27 7.61
CA MET A 43 5.84 4.97 6.76
C MET A 43 4.81 5.77 7.59
N LEU A 44 4.91 5.73 8.93
CA LEU A 44 4.01 6.46 9.80
C LEU A 44 4.18 7.97 9.56
N ASN A 45 3.08 8.66 9.27
CA ASN A 45 3.03 10.06 8.81
C ASN A 45 3.70 10.36 7.46
N TYR A 46 4.11 9.35 6.68
CA TYR A 46 4.60 9.59 5.33
C TYR A 46 3.49 10.22 4.47
N LYS A 47 3.80 11.37 3.86
CA LYS A 47 2.96 12.04 2.88
C LYS A 47 3.71 12.12 1.57
N HIS A 48 3.04 11.76 0.48
CA HIS A 48 3.59 11.99 -0.85
C HIS A 48 3.84 13.48 -1.09
N THR A 49 4.89 13.79 -1.85
CA THR A 49 5.11 15.15 -2.36
C THR A 49 3.99 15.53 -3.32
N ASP A 50 3.74 16.82 -3.48
CA ASP A 50 2.66 17.29 -4.34
C ASP A 50 2.87 16.91 -5.81
N GLU A 51 4.12 16.89 -6.27
CA GLU A 51 4.49 16.38 -7.59
C GLU A 51 4.07 14.92 -7.80
N VAL A 52 4.30 14.06 -6.80
CA VAL A 52 3.91 12.65 -6.87
C VAL A 52 2.39 12.51 -6.86
N LYS A 53 1.67 13.30 -6.05
CA LYS A 53 0.20 13.31 -6.06
C LYS A 53 -0.35 13.68 -7.44
N ILE A 54 0.21 14.72 -8.07
CA ILE A 54 -0.17 15.12 -9.44
C ILE A 54 0.05 13.93 -10.38
N LYS A 55 1.25 13.32 -10.40
CA LYS A 55 1.53 12.16 -11.24
C LYS A 55 0.55 10.99 -11.02
N MET A 56 0.15 10.73 -9.77
CA MET A 56 -0.84 9.69 -9.45
C MET A 56 -2.21 9.99 -10.07
N ILE A 57 -2.66 11.25 -10.01
CA ILE A 57 -3.91 11.71 -10.63
C ILE A 57 -3.80 11.64 -12.16
N GLU A 58 -2.69 12.11 -12.71
CA GLU A 58 -2.47 12.16 -14.16
C GLU A 58 -2.44 10.78 -14.80
N ARG A 59 -1.86 9.79 -14.11
CA ARG A 59 -1.90 8.39 -14.55
C ARG A 59 -3.34 7.93 -14.81
N LEU A 60 -4.29 8.34 -13.99
CA LEU A 60 -5.70 7.92 -14.10
C LEU A 60 -6.50 8.71 -15.14
N LYS A 61 -5.94 9.77 -15.75
CA LYS A 61 -6.58 10.47 -16.89
C LYS A 61 -6.80 9.50 -18.07
N ASN A 62 -5.88 8.58 -18.28
CA ASN A 62 -6.09 7.46 -19.21
C ASN A 62 -6.79 6.31 -18.48
N LYS A 63 -8.04 6.03 -18.87
CA LYS A 63 -8.87 4.98 -18.26
C LYS A 63 -8.22 3.59 -18.32
N ASN A 64 -7.41 3.31 -19.33
CA ASN A 64 -6.70 2.04 -19.50
C ASN A 64 -5.65 1.78 -18.41
N ASN A 65 -5.16 2.83 -17.75
CA ASN A 65 -4.16 2.71 -16.69
C ASN A 65 -4.76 2.26 -15.35
N HIS A 66 -6.10 2.28 -15.23
CA HIS A 66 -6.76 1.81 -14.03
C HIS A 66 -6.66 0.28 -13.96
N PRO A 67 -6.17 -0.31 -12.85
CA PRO A 67 -5.85 -1.74 -12.75
C PRO A 67 -7.07 -2.67 -12.90
N MET A 68 -8.28 -2.12 -12.72
CA MET A 68 -9.55 -2.82 -12.91
C MET A 68 -10.25 -2.46 -14.22
N TYR A 69 -9.65 -1.62 -15.07
CA TYR A 69 -10.27 -1.31 -16.37
C TYR A 69 -10.32 -2.56 -17.24
N GLY A 70 -11.47 -2.78 -17.89
CA GLY A 70 -11.73 -3.98 -18.70
C GLY A 70 -11.98 -5.27 -17.90
N LYS A 71 -11.90 -5.23 -16.56
CA LYS A 71 -12.20 -6.39 -15.71
C LYS A 71 -13.64 -6.33 -15.22
N ASN A 72 -14.34 -7.47 -15.29
CA ASN A 72 -15.69 -7.62 -14.77
C ASN A 72 -15.70 -8.54 -13.55
N HIS A 73 -16.56 -8.25 -12.58
CA HIS A 73 -16.79 -9.14 -11.44
C HIS A 73 -17.56 -10.39 -11.88
N SER A 74 -17.26 -11.54 -11.26
CA SER A 74 -18.07 -12.74 -11.42
C SER A 74 -19.43 -12.57 -10.74
N THR A 75 -20.41 -13.39 -11.13
CA THR A 75 -21.74 -13.43 -10.49
C THR A 75 -21.65 -13.68 -8.98
N VAL A 76 -20.72 -14.54 -8.56
CA VAL A 76 -20.45 -14.81 -7.14
C VAL A 76 -19.92 -13.57 -6.41
N ALA A 77 -18.93 -12.88 -7.00
CA ALA A 77 -18.39 -11.66 -6.40
C ALA A 77 -19.44 -10.55 -6.32
N LEU A 78 -20.27 -10.41 -7.35
CA LEU A 78 -21.40 -9.48 -7.35
C LEU A 78 -22.39 -9.80 -6.21
N GLY A 79 -22.69 -11.09 -5.98
CA GLY A 79 -23.55 -11.52 -4.87
C GLY A 79 -23.00 -11.17 -3.49
N LEU A 80 -21.66 -11.21 -3.31
CA LEU A 80 -21.00 -10.83 -2.06
C LEU A 80 -20.94 -9.30 -1.86
N ILE A 81 -20.79 -8.53 -2.94
CA ILE A 81 -20.76 -7.06 -2.91
C ILE A 81 -22.18 -6.50 -2.68
N SER A 82 -23.18 -7.10 -3.32
CA SER A 82 -24.56 -6.68 -3.15
C SER A 82 -25.04 -7.04 -1.74
N LYS A 83 -25.47 -6.05 -0.97
CA LYS A 83 -26.29 -6.33 0.20
C LYS A 83 -27.69 -6.72 -0.30
N PRO A 84 -28.18 -7.94 -0.02
CA PRO A 84 -29.47 -8.38 -0.54
C PRO A 84 -30.63 -7.78 0.26
N GLY A 85 -31.76 -7.53 -0.43
CA GLY A 85 -33.02 -7.13 0.20
C GLY A 85 -32.88 -5.91 1.12
N ILE A 86 -33.43 -6.00 2.33
CA ILE A 86 -33.49 -4.91 3.33
C ILE A 86 -32.12 -4.39 3.77
N LEU A 87 -31.05 -5.16 3.58
CA LEU A 87 -29.70 -4.74 3.90
C LEU A 87 -29.12 -3.76 2.86
N ASN A 88 -29.72 -3.69 1.67
CA ASN A 88 -29.37 -2.70 0.67
C ASN A 88 -29.78 -1.30 1.17
N PRO A 89 -28.88 -0.31 1.25
CA PRO A 89 -29.23 1.07 1.61
C PRO A 89 -30.28 1.73 0.69
N MET A 90 -30.54 1.10 -0.46
CA MET A 90 -31.51 1.51 -1.46
C MET A 90 -32.81 0.69 -1.44
N TYR A 91 -32.94 -0.29 -0.54
CA TYR A 91 -34.15 -1.09 -0.43
C TYR A 91 -35.35 -0.22 -0.03
N GLY A 92 -36.44 -0.30 -0.80
CA GLY A 92 -37.66 0.46 -0.56
C GLY A 92 -37.57 1.97 -0.83
N LYS A 93 -36.44 2.48 -1.34
CA LYS A 93 -36.32 3.88 -1.74
C LYS A 93 -36.82 4.06 -3.17
N ASN A 94 -37.92 4.78 -3.32
CA ASN A 94 -38.39 5.24 -4.62
C ASN A 94 -37.74 6.60 -4.92
N TYR A 95 -36.91 6.67 -5.96
CA TYR A 95 -36.43 7.95 -6.45
C TYR A 95 -37.57 8.68 -7.15
N SER A 96 -38.07 9.78 -6.56
CA SER A 96 -38.79 10.78 -7.34
C SER A 96 -37.76 11.56 -8.15
N LYS A 97 -38.03 11.72 -9.44
CA LYS A 97 -37.19 12.49 -10.36
C LYS A 97 -37.44 14.00 -10.17
N GLU A 98 -37.49 14.48 -8.93
CA GLU A 98 -37.54 15.91 -8.65
C GLU A 98 -36.14 16.47 -8.81
N ILE A 99 -35.88 16.95 -10.03
CA ILE A 99 -34.74 17.75 -10.40
C ILE A 99 -34.86 19.07 -9.62
N LYS A 100 -33.92 19.34 -8.70
CA LYS A 100 -33.65 20.66 -8.14
C LYS A 100 -32.28 21.12 -8.61
#